data_AF-A0A5B9QWT1-F1
#
_entry.id   AF-A0A5B9QWT1-F1
#
_cell.length_a   1.000
_cell.length_b   1.000
_cell.length_c   1.000
_cell.angle_alpha   90.00
_cell.angle_beta   90.00
_cell.angle_gamma   90.00
#
_symmetry.space_group_name_H-M   'P 1'
#
loop_
_entity.id
_entity.type
_entity.pdbx_description
1 polymer ?
#
loop_
_entity_poly.entity_id
_entity_poly.type
_entity_poly.pdbx_seq_one_letter_code
_entity_poly.pdbx_strand_id
1 'polypeptide(L)'
;MNIVLIALLVLYVIAFLVLLWKSAAIWRWYQLLMAAVVMILAITFLAPLSGVLKTRAAWNKMFQTVESQLETEKATFRRLNEEEGGVNDLQLQLQNLSLESGRVWRQLQMTNVTPQGITLTKVPQQVPGLDPAMGAAAPADADQPVANAGPLIAESSIVYGFAEQTMQFNQTNWSVPVQYLGEFKVVSSTPTEVVVLTLNPPTPKQRALIEGGQAKIWSLYEVLPLDGHEPFMAEGSQPDDNNMFGRVDTELLQTLFGNRLSPETLDAYRKDGQRAAEGAVVVQDDAAAGDDAAAPSLQARNEQLTLWSKIKFTKPYTETVDSSEQREAKEGGFFEMGYAVDSRLKRIDGPEVKFSPGDEVFVAAEVATELRDEGVADILGNYNVRELNDYRFVLRRTDLRIDEVQDLIAELTKQKTVLEQTMAMTDAMNQKYQIDKSQLEADSEQIIKERDAIKAYTAKIQKEMDATKQQLTALYQSNLQLTNQLRKYHESTAEAVEQRSQAAAP
;
A
#
# COMPACT_ATOMS: atom_id res chain seq x y z
N MET A 1 -1.24 10.94 78.50
CA MET A 1 -2.43 11.71 78.91
C MET A 1 -3.37 10.93 79.84
N ASN A 2 -3.64 9.62 79.58
CA ASN A 2 -4.55 8.81 80.40
C ASN A 2 -4.12 8.65 81.87
N ILE A 3 -2.83 8.44 82.16
CA ILE A 3 -2.33 8.28 83.54
C ILE A 3 -2.48 9.57 84.36
N VAL A 4 -2.24 10.72 83.74
CA VAL A 4 -2.39 12.04 84.38
C VAL A 4 -3.85 12.34 84.71
N LEU A 5 -4.77 12.02 83.79
CA LEU A 5 -6.21 12.18 84.02
C LEU A 5 -6.75 11.25 85.12
N ILE A 6 -6.29 10.00 85.15
CA ILE A 6 -6.65 9.05 86.21
C ILE A 6 -6.12 9.53 87.56
N ALA A 7 -4.87 10.01 87.63
CA ALA A 7 -4.30 10.55 88.85
C ALA A 7 -5.08 11.78 89.36
N LEU A 8 -5.49 12.69 88.47
CA LEU A 8 -6.28 13.87 88.80
C LEU A 8 -7.69 13.50 89.30
N LEU A 9 -8.31 12.50 88.69
CA LEU A 9 -9.64 11.99 89.10
C LEU A 9 -9.57 11.33 90.48
N VAL A 10 -8.54 10.53 90.74
CA VAL A 10 -8.30 9.94 92.07
C VAL A 10 -8.09 11.03 93.12
N LEU A 11 -7.30 12.06 92.82
CA LEU A 11 -7.05 13.18 93.72
C LEU A 11 -8.34 13.98 94.00
N TYR A 12 -9.19 14.16 92.99
CA TYR A 12 -10.51 14.79 93.13
C TYR A 12 -11.45 14.01 94.05
N VAL A 13 -11.51 12.67 93.90
CA VAL A 13 -12.33 11.81 94.78
C VAL A 13 -11.83 11.88 96.23
N ILE A 14 -10.51 11.86 96.45
CA ILE A 14 -9.91 12.00 97.78
C ILE A 14 -10.26 13.37 98.39
N ALA A 15 -10.10 14.45 97.62
CA ALA A 15 -10.43 15.80 98.08
C ALA A 15 -11.93 15.93 98.46
N PHE A 16 -12.82 15.31 97.68
CA PHE A 16 -14.25 15.29 97.99
C PHE A 16 -14.58 14.52 99.27
N LEU A 17 -13.95 13.36 99.49
CA LEU A 17 -14.14 12.59 100.73
C LEU A 17 -13.66 13.39 101.95
N VAL A 18 -12.55 14.11 101.84
CA VAL A 18 -12.05 15.00 102.91
C VAL A 18 -13.02 16.15 103.18
N LEU A 19 -13.60 16.76 102.13
CA LEU A 19 -14.60 17.83 102.26
C LEU A 19 -15.92 17.33 102.85
N LEU A 20 -16.38 16.13 102.47
CA LEU A 20 -17.56 15.47 103.06
C LEU A 20 -17.35 15.19 104.55
N TRP A 21 -16.16 14.72 104.93
CA TRP A 21 -15.84 14.46 106.33
C TRP A 21 -15.85 15.76 107.16
N LYS A 22 -15.27 16.85 106.65
CA LYS A 22 -15.32 18.16 107.31
C LYS A 22 -16.72 18.77 107.34
N SER A 23 -17.54 18.58 106.30
CA SER A 23 -18.90 19.13 106.24
C SER A 23 -19.93 18.35 107.06
N ALA A 24 -19.60 17.12 107.48
CA ALA A 24 -20.48 16.28 108.30
C ALA A 24 -20.87 16.90 109.65
N ALA A 25 -20.07 17.83 110.18
CA ALA A 25 -20.39 18.55 111.42
C ALA A 25 -21.44 19.66 111.24
N ILE A 26 -21.65 20.13 110.00
CA ILE A 26 -22.51 21.29 109.68
C ILE A 26 -23.78 20.82 108.96
N TRP A 27 -23.68 19.77 108.14
CA TRP A 27 -24.74 19.33 107.25
C TRP A 27 -25.55 18.18 107.84
N ARG A 28 -26.84 18.12 107.50
CA ARG A 28 -27.71 17.00 107.91
C ARG A 28 -27.41 15.76 107.06
N TRP A 29 -27.63 14.57 107.63
CA TRP A 29 -27.25 13.30 107.02
C TRP A 29 -27.80 13.09 105.58
N TYR A 30 -29.02 13.55 105.30
CA TYR A 30 -29.63 13.43 103.98
C TYR A 30 -28.95 14.27 102.90
N GLN A 31 -28.32 15.40 103.27
CA GLN A 31 -27.55 16.24 102.34
C GLN A 31 -26.24 15.58 101.95
N LEU A 32 -25.57 14.92 102.92
CA LEU A 32 -24.36 14.13 102.66
C LEU A 32 -24.66 12.93 101.75
N LEU A 33 -25.78 12.25 101.98
CA LEU A 33 -26.22 11.13 101.15
C LEU A 33 -26.53 11.59 99.70
N MET A 34 -27.25 12.70 99.54
CA MET A 34 -27.50 13.27 98.20
C MET A 34 -26.21 13.68 97.49
N ALA A 35 -25.26 14.31 98.18
CA ALA A 35 -23.97 14.67 97.60
C ALA A 35 -23.16 13.45 97.15
N ALA A 36 -23.15 12.37 97.94
CA ALA A 36 -22.49 11.11 97.58
C ALA A 36 -23.16 10.43 96.37
N VAL A 37 -24.49 10.40 96.32
CA VAL A 37 -25.25 9.86 95.17
C VAL A 37 -24.97 10.66 93.90
N VAL A 38 -24.97 12.00 93.98
CA VAL A 38 -24.66 12.88 92.84
C VAL A 38 -23.22 12.66 92.35
N MET A 39 -22.25 12.44 93.24
CA MET A 39 -20.88 12.11 92.84
C MET A 39 -20.80 10.77 92.11
N ILE A 40 -21.42 9.71 92.65
CA ILE A 40 -21.42 8.40 92.00
C ILE A 40 -22.04 8.51 90.61
N LEU A 41 -23.15 9.24 90.49
CA LEU A 41 -23.86 9.48 89.24
C LEU A 41 -23.00 10.29 88.24
N ALA A 42 -22.25 11.31 88.69
CA ALA A 42 -21.31 12.04 87.84
C ALA A 42 -20.18 11.15 87.30
N ILE A 43 -19.65 10.24 88.13
CA ILE A 43 -18.60 9.31 87.72
C ILE A 43 -19.15 8.26 86.73
N THR A 44 -20.34 7.72 86.96
CA THR A 44 -20.95 6.74 86.04
C THR A 44 -21.29 7.36 84.68
N PHE A 45 -21.68 8.63 84.62
CA PHE A 45 -21.97 9.34 83.37
C PHE A 45 -20.73 9.80 82.59
N LEU A 46 -19.54 9.86 83.21
CA LEU A 46 -18.29 10.19 82.51
C LEU A 46 -17.91 9.15 81.43
N ALA A 47 -18.14 7.86 81.72
CA ALA A 47 -17.83 6.77 80.79
C ALA A 47 -18.60 6.86 79.45
N PRO A 48 -19.96 6.93 79.41
CA PRO A 48 -20.70 7.08 78.16
C PRO A 48 -20.38 8.40 77.45
N LEU A 49 -20.11 9.49 78.17
CA LEU A 49 -19.77 10.78 77.57
C LEU A 49 -18.41 10.73 76.85
N SER A 50 -17.43 10.01 77.41
CA SER A 50 -16.16 9.73 76.73
C SER A 50 -16.32 8.83 75.51
N GLY A 51 -17.23 7.85 75.59
CA GLY A 51 -17.58 6.98 74.47
C GLY A 51 -18.16 7.78 73.30
N VAL A 52 -19.12 8.67 73.57
CA VAL A 52 -19.72 9.55 72.55
C VAL A 52 -18.67 10.46 71.91
N LEU A 53 -17.75 11.05 72.68
CA LEU A 53 -16.68 11.89 72.14
C LEU A 53 -15.69 11.10 71.26
N LYS A 54 -15.32 9.88 71.68
CA LYS A 54 -14.44 9.01 70.90
C LYS A 54 -15.10 8.59 69.60
N THR A 55 -16.38 8.23 69.66
CA THR A 55 -17.18 7.90 68.48
C THR A 55 -17.25 9.11 67.55
N ARG A 56 -17.62 10.31 68.04
CA ARG A 56 -17.65 11.54 67.22
C ARG A 56 -16.30 11.85 66.57
N ALA A 57 -15.20 11.68 67.28
CA ALA A 57 -13.85 11.87 66.72
C ALA A 57 -13.54 10.85 65.61
N ALA A 58 -13.91 9.58 65.79
CA ALA A 58 -13.76 8.55 64.77
C ALA A 58 -14.63 8.83 63.53
N TRP A 59 -15.88 9.26 63.73
CA TRP A 59 -16.79 9.66 62.65
C TRP A 59 -16.26 10.87 61.87
N ASN A 60 -15.73 11.89 62.55
CA ASN A 60 -15.12 13.04 61.88
C ASN A 60 -13.88 12.64 61.06
N LYS A 61 -13.07 11.71 61.56
CA LYS A 61 -11.90 11.23 60.82
C LYS A 61 -12.31 10.42 59.58
N MET A 62 -13.34 9.58 59.71
CA MET A 62 -13.94 8.85 58.56
C MET A 62 -14.50 9.84 57.54
N PHE A 63 -15.23 10.86 57.99
CA PHE A 63 -15.77 11.90 57.12
C PHE A 63 -14.67 12.64 56.35
N GLN A 64 -13.60 13.07 57.03
CA GLN A 64 -12.45 13.71 56.37
C GLN A 64 -11.77 12.79 55.34
N THR A 65 -11.67 11.50 55.65
CA THR A 65 -11.06 10.52 54.72
C THR A 65 -11.92 10.34 53.48
N VAL A 66 -13.24 10.17 53.66
CA VAL A 66 -14.20 10.04 52.55
C VAL A 66 -14.26 11.31 51.72
N GLU A 67 -14.24 12.49 52.35
CA GLU A 67 -14.22 13.77 51.64
C GLU A 67 -12.95 13.93 50.81
N SER A 68 -11.78 13.54 51.35
CA SER A 68 -10.54 13.55 50.58
C SER A 68 -10.55 12.57 49.41
N GLN A 69 -11.12 11.37 49.58
CA GLN A 69 -11.26 10.38 48.51
C GLN A 69 -12.21 10.87 47.42
N LEU A 70 -13.33 11.46 47.81
CA LEU A 70 -14.33 12.01 46.89
C LEU A 70 -13.79 13.19 46.08
N GLU A 71 -12.98 14.06 46.68
CA GLU A 71 -12.29 15.12 45.92
C GLU A 71 -11.25 14.55 44.94
N THR A 72 -10.49 13.52 45.33
CA THR A 72 -9.55 12.85 44.40
C THR A 72 -10.27 12.15 43.26
N GLU A 73 -11.39 11.47 43.51
CA GLU A 73 -12.18 10.79 42.49
C GLU A 73 -12.90 11.78 41.57
N LYS A 74 -13.39 12.91 42.10
CA LYS A 74 -13.93 13.99 41.25
C LYS A 74 -12.86 14.60 40.37
N ALA A 75 -11.65 14.80 40.88
CA ALA A 75 -10.54 15.33 40.10
C ALA A 75 -10.12 14.35 39.00
N THR A 76 -10.03 13.05 39.28
CA THR A 76 -9.76 12.04 38.24
C THR A 76 -10.91 11.93 37.25
N PHE A 77 -12.16 11.97 37.69
CA PHE A 77 -13.33 11.95 36.80
C PHE A 77 -13.35 13.16 35.85
N ARG A 78 -13.09 14.38 36.36
CA ARG A 78 -12.96 15.57 35.50
C ARG A 78 -11.81 15.42 34.52
N ARG A 79 -10.65 14.94 34.97
CA ARG A 79 -9.51 14.66 34.09
C ARG A 79 -9.84 13.64 32.99
N LEU A 80 -10.55 12.57 33.32
CA LEU A 80 -10.93 11.53 32.37
C LEU A 80 -12.03 11.97 31.39
N ASN A 81 -12.86 12.97 31.71
CA ASN A 81 -13.97 13.41 30.86
C ASN A 81 -13.74 14.76 30.16
N GLU A 82 -13.00 15.69 30.77
CA GLU A 82 -12.97 17.11 30.37
C GLU A 82 -11.58 17.61 29.95
N GLU A 83 -10.48 16.91 30.27
CA GLU A 83 -9.14 17.25 29.75
C GLU A 83 -8.94 16.73 28.32
N GLU A 84 -7.97 17.31 27.59
CA GLU A 84 -7.49 16.83 26.28
C GLU A 84 -7.13 15.33 26.37
N GLY A 85 -7.69 14.53 25.46
CA GLY A 85 -7.58 13.06 25.49
C GLY A 85 -8.55 12.36 26.46
N GLY A 86 -9.48 13.09 27.09
CA GLY A 86 -10.59 12.53 27.86
C GLY A 86 -11.70 11.94 26.98
N VAL A 87 -12.65 11.22 27.59
CA VAL A 87 -13.71 10.49 26.87
C VAL A 87 -14.55 11.40 25.98
N ASN A 88 -14.87 12.62 26.40
CA ASN A 88 -15.68 13.53 25.58
C ASN A 88 -14.89 14.05 24.37
N ASP A 89 -13.60 14.35 24.55
CA ASP A 89 -12.72 14.78 23.47
C ASP A 89 -12.49 13.63 22.47
N LEU A 90 -12.22 12.42 22.97
CA LEU A 90 -12.13 11.22 22.14
C LEU A 90 -13.45 10.88 21.44
N GLN A 91 -14.60 11.11 22.06
CA GLN A 91 -15.91 10.96 21.42
C GLN A 91 -16.12 12.00 20.32
N LEU A 92 -15.68 13.25 20.54
CA LEU A 92 -15.76 14.31 19.55
C LEU A 92 -14.82 14.02 18.37
N GLN A 93 -13.59 13.57 18.64
CA GLN A 93 -12.63 13.11 17.62
C GLN A 93 -13.18 11.91 16.85
N LEU A 94 -13.76 10.92 17.53
CA LEU A 94 -14.40 9.77 16.88
C LEU A 94 -15.59 10.22 16.03
N GLN A 95 -16.38 11.18 16.49
CA GLN A 95 -17.51 11.71 15.75
C GLN A 95 -17.04 12.46 14.50
N ASN A 96 -16.02 13.31 14.62
CA ASN A 96 -15.41 14.01 13.50
C ASN A 96 -14.83 13.00 12.49
N LEU A 97 -14.07 12.02 12.96
CA LEU A 97 -13.53 10.94 12.12
C LEU A 97 -14.64 10.15 11.43
N SER A 98 -15.77 9.90 12.11
CA SER A 98 -16.92 9.20 11.53
C SER A 98 -17.66 10.02 10.48
N LEU A 99 -17.71 11.35 10.64
CA LEU A 99 -18.26 12.27 9.65
C LEU A 99 -17.34 12.38 8.44
N GLU A 100 -16.02 12.40 8.66
CA GLU A 100 -14.99 12.49 7.61
C GLU A 100 -14.83 11.21 6.81
N SER A 101 -14.91 10.04 7.45
CA SER A 101 -14.78 8.73 6.81
C SER A 101 -16.05 8.29 6.08
N GLY A 102 -17.17 8.96 6.32
CA GLY A 102 -18.49 8.53 5.83
C GLY A 102 -18.92 7.19 6.43
N ARG A 103 -20.04 6.65 5.92
CA ARG A 103 -20.53 5.32 6.33
C ARG A 103 -19.73 4.21 5.67
N VAL A 104 -19.44 3.17 6.44
CA VAL A 104 -18.74 1.97 5.98
C VAL A 104 -19.61 0.75 6.25
N TRP A 105 -19.84 -0.05 5.20
CA TRP A 105 -20.53 -1.32 5.31
C TRP A 105 -19.52 -2.44 5.13
N ARG A 106 -19.23 -3.19 6.20
CA ARG A 106 -18.22 -4.26 6.23
C ARG A 106 -18.85 -5.64 6.16
N GLN A 107 -18.02 -6.64 5.86
CA GLN A 107 -18.40 -8.07 5.87
C GLN A 107 -19.56 -8.43 4.94
N LEU A 108 -19.67 -7.74 3.79
CA LEU A 108 -20.67 -8.07 2.79
C LEU A 108 -20.19 -9.25 1.93
N GLN A 109 -20.96 -10.33 1.89
CA GLN A 109 -20.61 -11.51 1.11
C GLN A 109 -21.13 -11.40 -0.32
N MET A 110 -20.22 -11.61 -1.27
CA MET A 110 -20.59 -11.67 -2.68
C MET A 110 -21.36 -12.95 -2.96
N THR A 111 -22.60 -12.81 -3.42
CA THR A 111 -23.53 -13.93 -3.64
C THR A 111 -23.71 -14.22 -5.12
N ASN A 112 -23.78 -13.19 -5.96
CA ASN A 112 -23.97 -13.33 -7.40
C ASN A 112 -23.26 -12.23 -8.18
N VAL A 113 -22.77 -12.57 -9.38
CA VAL A 113 -22.14 -11.64 -10.32
C VAL A 113 -22.88 -11.77 -11.65
N THR A 114 -23.59 -10.72 -12.05
CA THR A 114 -24.33 -10.68 -13.32
C THR A 114 -23.93 -9.45 -14.12
N PRO A 115 -24.13 -9.44 -15.46
CA PRO A 115 -23.95 -8.24 -16.28
C PRO A 115 -24.81 -7.05 -15.82
N GLN A 116 -25.90 -7.32 -15.11
CA GLN A 116 -26.83 -6.34 -14.56
C GLN A 116 -26.41 -5.80 -13.19
N GLY A 117 -25.42 -6.40 -12.53
CA GLY A 117 -24.92 -5.99 -11.22
C GLY A 117 -24.35 -7.13 -10.39
N ILE A 118 -23.64 -6.75 -9.32
CA ILE A 118 -23.06 -7.63 -8.31
C ILE A 118 -23.92 -7.56 -7.06
N THR A 119 -24.36 -8.73 -6.58
CA THR A 119 -25.18 -8.87 -5.38
C THR A 119 -24.31 -9.15 -4.16
N LEU A 120 -24.44 -8.29 -3.15
CA LEU A 120 -23.75 -8.35 -1.87
C LEU A 120 -24.76 -8.55 -0.75
N THR A 121 -24.56 -9.55 0.10
CA THR A 121 -25.46 -9.85 1.24
C THR A 121 -24.75 -9.63 2.57
N LYS A 122 -25.46 -9.03 3.53
CA LYS A 122 -24.98 -8.87 4.90
C LYS A 122 -25.25 -10.15 5.67
N VAL A 123 -24.20 -10.83 6.11
CA VAL A 123 -24.36 -12.00 6.98
C VAL A 123 -24.72 -11.53 8.39
N PRO A 124 -25.79 -12.06 9.01
CA PRO A 124 -26.09 -11.73 10.40
C PRO A 124 -24.96 -12.24 11.30
N GLN A 125 -24.30 -11.32 12.01
CA GLN A 125 -23.34 -11.68 13.05
C GLN A 125 -24.07 -12.44 14.16
N GLN A 126 -23.76 -13.72 14.36
CA GLN A 126 -24.16 -14.44 15.55
C GLN A 126 -23.42 -13.84 16.73
N VAL A 127 -24.12 -13.11 17.59
CA VAL A 127 -23.59 -12.61 18.87
C VAL A 127 -23.27 -13.83 19.74
N PRO A 128 -21.99 -14.13 20.06
CA PRO A 128 -21.67 -15.23 20.94
C PRO A 128 -21.95 -14.79 22.37
N GLY A 129 -23.04 -15.25 22.98
CA GLY A 129 -23.30 -14.91 24.39
C GLY A 129 -24.70 -15.13 24.97
N LEU A 130 -25.63 -15.82 24.30
CA LEU A 130 -26.88 -16.26 24.93
C LEU A 130 -26.76 -17.75 25.26
N ASP A 131 -26.39 -18.01 26.50
CA ASP A 131 -26.34 -19.33 27.13
C ASP A 131 -27.73 -20.01 27.05
N PRO A 132 -27.88 -21.21 26.45
CA PRO A 132 -29.17 -21.89 26.27
C PRO A 132 -29.81 -22.40 27.58
N ALA A 133 -29.19 -22.16 28.73
CA ALA A 133 -29.60 -22.71 30.02
C ALA A 133 -30.52 -21.81 30.88
N MET A 134 -30.82 -20.57 30.45
CA MET A 134 -31.86 -19.77 31.12
C MET A 134 -33.23 -20.05 30.49
N GLY A 135 -34.06 -20.73 31.28
CA GLY A 135 -35.35 -21.28 30.89
C GLY A 135 -36.27 -20.32 30.13
N ALA A 136 -36.96 -20.92 29.17
CA ALA A 136 -37.98 -20.33 28.33
C ALA A 136 -38.92 -19.37 29.09
N ALA A 137 -38.78 -18.08 28.82
CA ALA A 137 -39.95 -17.22 28.70
C ALA A 137 -40.56 -17.47 27.31
N ALA A 138 -41.86 -17.73 27.29
CA ALA A 138 -42.65 -17.95 26.08
C ALA A 138 -42.42 -16.86 25.00
N PRO A 139 -42.55 -17.19 23.71
CA PRO A 139 -42.19 -16.29 22.63
C PRO A 139 -43.19 -15.13 22.58
N ALA A 140 -42.79 -13.98 23.11
CA ALA A 140 -43.41 -12.71 22.76
C ALA A 140 -42.65 -12.17 21.54
N ASP A 141 -43.28 -12.30 20.38
CA ASP A 141 -43.03 -11.54 19.14
C ASP A 141 -41.59 -11.58 18.59
N ALA A 142 -41.20 -12.76 18.08
CA ALA A 142 -40.08 -12.90 17.15
C ALA A 142 -40.52 -12.93 15.66
N ASP A 143 -41.73 -12.42 15.36
CA ASP A 143 -42.30 -12.35 14.01
C ASP A 143 -42.96 -10.98 13.75
N GLN A 144 -42.28 -9.91 14.17
CA GLN A 144 -42.48 -8.61 13.51
C GLN A 144 -41.35 -8.48 12.47
N PRO A 145 -41.64 -8.54 11.15
CA PRO A 145 -40.66 -8.09 10.17
C PRO A 145 -40.29 -6.66 10.57
N VAL A 146 -39.00 -6.32 10.50
CA VAL A 146 -38.52 -4.96 10.72
C VAL A 146 -39.06 -4.09 9.58
N ALA A 147 -40.36 -3.79 9.61
CA ALA A 147 -41.17 -3.20 8.54
C ALA A 147 -40.89 -1.70 8.36
N ASN A 148 -39.73 -1.24 8.83
CA ASN A 148 -39.18 0.10 8.64
C ASN A 148 -37.64 0.11 8.66
N ALA A 149 -36.99 -1.02 8.37
CA ALA A 149 -35.58 -0.96 8.00
C ALA A 149 -35.51 -0.34 6.60
N GLY A 150 -35.08 0.91 6.52
CA GLY A 150 -34.76 1.55 5.24
C GLY A 150 -33.70 0.75 4.47
N PRO A 151 -33.47 1.07 3.18
CA PRO A 151 -32.45 0.39 2.38
C PRO A 151 -31.09 0.45 3.09
N LEU A 152 -30.30 -0.63 3.03
CA LEU A 152 -28.96 -0.70 3.64
C LEU A 152 -28.07 0.44 3.14
N ILE A 153 -28.18 0.78 1.86
CA ILE A 153 -27.51 1.90 1.20
C ILE A 153 -28.53 2.62 0.30
N ALA A 154 -28.52 3.95 0.28
CA ALA A 154 -29.42 4.71 -0.58
C ALA A 154 -29.22 4.34 -2.06
N GLU A 155 -30.32 4.13 -2.78
CA GLU A 155 -30.28 3.85 -4.22
C GLU A 155 -29.65 5.03 -4.98
N SER A 156 -28.95 4.71 -6.07
CA SER A 156 -28.18 5.67 -6.88
C SER A 156 -27.02 6.38 -6.18
N SER A 157 -26.64 5.96 -4.97
CA SER A 157 -25.39 6.40 -4.35
C SER A 157 -24.17 5.77 -5.02
N ILE A 158 -23.04 6.48 -4.97
CA ILE A 158 -21.73 5.98 -5.43
C ILE A 158 -20.99 5.50 -4.20
N VAL A 159 -20.44 4.29 -4.28
CA VAL A 159 -19.69 3.63 -3.21
C VAL A 159 -18.37 3.07 -3.76
N TYR A 160 -17.35 3.05 -2.90
CA TYR A 160 -16.04 2.49 -3.21
C TYR A 160 -15.93 1.08 -2.62
N GLY A 161 -15.68 0.09 -3.48
CA GLY A 161 -15.62 -1.32 -3.07
C GLY A 161 -14.20 -1.80 -2.79
N PHE A 162 -14.02 -2.56 -1.71
CA PHE A 162 -12.76 -3.20 -1.35
C PHE A 162 -12.99 -4.66 -1.00
N ALA A 163 -12.07 -5.54 -1.43
CA ALA A 163 -12.02 -6.91 -0.94
C ALA A 163 -11.42 -6.94 0.47
N GLU A 164 -12.07 -7.66 1.37
CA GLU A 164 -11.62 -7.86 2.75
C GLU A 164 -10.86 -9.17 2.91
N GLN A 165 -9.85 -9.14 3.77
CA GLN A 165 -9.19 -10.33 4.30
C GLN A 165 -9.28 -10.33 5.82
N THR A 166 -9.63 -11.48 6.40
CA THR A 166 -9.60 -11.66 7.85
C THR A 166 -8.15 -11.71 8.33
N MET A 167 -7.77 -10.77 9.18
CA MET A 167 -6.48 -10.68 9.84
C MET A 167 -6.65 -10.85 11.34
N GLN A 168 -5.66 -11.44 12.01
CA GLN A 168 -5.69 -11.63 13.46
C GLN A 168 -4.84 -10.55 14.12
N PHE A 169 -5.46 -9.68 14.92
CA PHE A 169 -4.79 -8.67 15.74
C PHE A 169 -5.10 -8.95 17.20
N ASN A 170 -4.08 -9.07 18.06
CA ASN A 170 -4.25 -9.31 19.49
C ASN A 170 -5.30 -10.40 19.81
N GLN A 171 -5.18 -11.54 19.14
CA GLN A 171 -6.08 -12.72 19.25
C GLN A 171 -7.52 -12.52 18.74
N THR A 172 -7.85 -11.34 18.22
CA THR A 172 -9.16 -11.02 17.63
C THR A 172 -9.08 -10.99 16.11
N ASN A 173 -10.06 -11.57 15.44
CA ASN A 173 -10.15 -11.57 13.98
C ASN A 173 -10.84 -10.29 13.49
N TRP A 174 -10.12 -9.49 12.74
CA TRP A 174 -10.61 -8.28 12.09
C TRP A 174 -10.65 -8.46 10.58
N SER A 175 -11.73 -8.04 9.94
CA SER A 175 -11.77 -7.93 8.48
C SER A 175 -11.13 -6.62 8.06
N VAL A 176 -10.06 -6.68 7.27
CA VAL A 176 -9.32 -5.50 6.79
C VAL A 176 -9.42 -5.43 5.26
N PRO A 177 -9.71 -4.25 4.67
CA PRO A 177 -9.66 -4.07 3.23
C PRO A 177 -8.22 -4.22 2.72
N VAL A 178 -8.02 -5.08 1.71
CA VAL A 178 -6.68 -5.37 1.17
C VAL A 178 -6.52 -5.01 -0.30
N GLN A 179 -7.62 -5.00 -1.07
CA GLN A 179 -7.59 -4.71 -2.49
C GLN A 179 -8.76 -3.83 -2.87
N TYR A 180 -8.47 -2.77 -3.62
CA TYR A 180 -9.48 -1.92 -4.21
C TYR A 180 -10.14 -2.61 -5.41
N LEU A 181 -11.47 -2.63 -5.44
CA LEU A 181 -12.26 -3.29 -6.47
C LEU A 181 -12.86 -2.31 -7.48
N GLY A 182 -12.95 -1.03 -7.13
CA GLY A 182 -13.44 0.03 -8.01
C GLY A 182 -14.57 0.88 -7.41
N GLU A 183 -15.14 1.72 -8.26
CA GLU A 183 -16.29 2.57 -7.96
C GLU A 183 -17.57 1.92 -8.47
N PHE A 184 -18.58 1.85 -7.61
CA PHE A 184 -19.86 1.23 -7.94
C PHE A 184 -21.03 2.17 -7.64
N LYS A 185 -22.06 2.08 -8.47
CA LYS A 185 -23.37 2.71 -8.27
C LYS A 185 -24.35 1.70 -7.67
N VAL A 186 -25.02 2.06 -6.59
CA VAL A 186 -26.08 1.22 -6.00
C VAL A 186 -27.31 1.26 -6.89
N VAL A 187 -27.75 0.09 -7.37
CA VAL A 187 -28.91 -0.06 -8.25
C VAL A 187 -30.17 -0.35 -7.44
N SER A 188 -30.06 -1.26 -6.48
CA SER A 188 -31.13 -1.57 -5.53
C SER A 188 -30.53 -1.95 -4.18
N SER A 189 -31.27 -1.67 -3.12
CA SER A 189 -30.86 -2.03 -1.78
C SER A 189 -32.05 -2.46 -0.94
N THR A 190 -31.92 -3.62 -0.30
CA THR A 190 -32.79 -4.09 0.77
C THR A 190 -32.05 -3.97 2.11
N PRO A 191 -32.68 -4.23 3.26
CA PRO A 191 -32.02 -4.19 4.57
C PRO A 191 -30.85 -5.19 4.72
N THR A 192 -30.82 -6.25 3.91
CA THR A 192 -29.85 -7.34 4.01
C THR A 192 -29.04 -7.56 2.73
N GLU A 193 -29.41 -6.92 1.63
CA GLU A 193 -28.82 -7.13 0.31
C GLU A 193 -28.62 -5.79 -0.41
N VAL A 194 -27.54 -5.70 -1.17
CA VAL A 194 -27.23 -4.55 -2.01
C VAL A 194 -26.81 -5.06 -3.38
N VAL A 195 -27.38 -4.47 -4.43
CA VAL A 195 -26.97 -4.72 -5.81
C VAL A 195 -26.23 -3.50 -6.32
N VAL A 196 -24.98 -3.70 -6.71
CA VAL A 196 -24.10 -2.63 -7.19
C VAL A 196 -23.70 -2.86 -8.64
N LEU A 197 -23.55 -1.78 -9.39
CA LEU A 197 -23.12 -1.78 -10.79
C LEU A 197 -21.82 -0.99 -10.91
N THR A 198 -20.84 -1.49 -11.66
CA THR A 198 -19.58 -0.78 -11.90
C THR A 198 -19.85 0.50 -12.70
N LEU A 199 -19.28 1.64 -12.26
CA LEU A 199 -19.43 2.92 -12.97
C LEU A 199 -18.65 2.95 -14.29
N ASN A 200 -17.48 2.30 -14.30
CA ASN A 200 -16.63 2.12 -15.48
C ASN A 200 -16.59 0.63 -15.85
N PRO A 201 -16.23 0.28 -17.10
CA PRO A 201 -15.98 -1.10 -17.47
C PRO A 201 -14.92 -1.71 -16.53
N PRO A 202 -15.18 -2.85 -15.88
CA PRO A 202 -14.24 -3.42 -14.92
C PRO A 202 -12.98 -3.89 -15.65
N THR A 203 -11.82 -3.53 -15.09
CA THR A 203 -10.52 -3.89 -15.65
C THR A 203 -10.36 -5.41 -15.67
N PRO A 204 -9.49 -5.98 -16.54
CA PRO A 204 -9.25 -7.43 -16.57
C PRO A 204 -8.84 -8.00 -15.20
N LYS A 205 -8.04 -7.23 -14.44
CA LYS A 205 -7.65 -7.57 -13.07
C LYS A 205 -8.84 -7.55 -12.11
N GLN A 206 -9.67 -6.49 -12.16
CA GLN A 206 -10.88 -6.41 -11.33
C GLN A 206 -11.84 -7.56 -11.63
N ARG A 207 -12.06 -7.90 -12.90
CA ARG A 207 -12.83 -9.08 -13.29
C ARG A 207 -12.23 -10.36 -12.74
N ALA A 208 -10.91 -10.56 -12.86
CA ALA A 208 -10.27 -11.74 -12.29
C ALA A 208 -10.44 -11.84 -10.76
N LEU A 209 -10.44 -10.71 -10.04
CA LEU A 209 -10.64 -10.68 -8.59
C LEU A 209 -12.10 -10.98 -8.19
N ILE A 210 -13.05 -10.37 -8.89
CA ILE A 210 -14.49 -10.48 -8.64
C ILE A 210 -15.00 -11.84 -9.13
N GLU A 211 -14.82 -12.15 -10.41
CA GLU A 211 -15.31 -13.38 -11.05
C GLU A 211 -14.49 -14.61 -10.65
N GLY A 212 -13.19 -14.44 -10.38
CA GLY A 212 -12.32 -15.52 -9.90
C GLY A 212 -12.55 -15.90 -8.43
N GLY A 213 -13.49 -15.25 -7.73
CA GLY A 213 -13.89 -15.59 -6.37
C GLY A 213 -12.82 -15.32 -5.30
N GLN A 214 -11.85 -14.46 -5.59
CA GLN A 214 -10.86 -14.01 -4.62
C GLN A 214 -11.44 -12.91 -3.71
N ALA A 215 -12.33 -12.07 -4.24
CA ALA A 215 -13.10 -11.09 -3.48
C ALA A 215 -14.42 -11.70 -2.96
N LYS A 216 -14.37 -12.58 -1.95
CA LYS A 216 -15.59 -13.18 -1.36
C LYS A 216 -16.30 -12.25 -0.38
N ILE A 217 -15.53 -11.45 0.34
CA ILE A 217 -16.02 -10.55 1.39
C ILE A 217 -15.60 -9.13 1.01
N TRP A 218 -16.55 -8.21 1.08
CA TRP A 218 -16.42 -6.84 0.59
C TRP A 218 -16.69 -5.85 1.72
N SER A 219 -15.96 -4.74 1.69
CA SER A 219 -16.36 -3.49 2.34
C SER A 219 -16.76 -2.47 1.29
N LEU A 220 -17.84 -1.75 1.56
CA LEU A 220 -18.27 -0.59 0.79
C LEU A 220 -18.06 0.66 1.62
N TYR A 221 -17.44 1.67 1.02
CA TYR A 221 -17.20 2.98 1.62
C TYR A 221 -18.03 4.03 0.88
N GLU A 222 -18.74 4.87 1.62
CA GLU A 222 -19.42 6.05 1.05
C GLU A 222 -18.41 7.12 0.63
N VAL A 223 -17.36 7.32 1.43
CA VAL A 223 -16.27 8.26 1.21
C VAL A 223 -14.96 7.54 1.49
N LEU A 224 -13.94 7.76 0.65
CA LEU A 224 -12.61 7.24 0.95
C LEU A 224 -12.01 8.03 2.11
N PRO A 225 -11.42 7.35 3.12
CA PRO A 225 -10.80 8.04 4.24
C PRO A 225 -9.65 8.92 3.75
N LEU A 226 -9.41 10.00 4.47
CA LEU A 226 -8.24 10.84 4.26
C LEU A 226 -7.02 10.16 4.84
N ASP A 227 -5.87 10.29 4.16
CA ASP A 227 -4.60 9.91 4.74
C ASP A 227 -4.23 10.90 5.86
N GLY A 228 -3.59 10.42 6.91
CA GLY A 228 -3.21 11.23 8.06
C GLY A 228 -1.98 10.68 8.77
N HIS A 229 -1.34 11.53 9.57
CA HIS A 229 -0.16 11.16 10.36
C HIS A 229 -0.55 10.56 11.71
N GLU A 230 -1.59 11.13 12.33
CA GLU A 230 -2.07 10.81 13.68
C GLU A 230 -2.37 9.31 13.93
N PRO A 231 -3.00 8.54 13.01
CA PRO A 231 -3.31 7.14 13.24
C PRO A 231 -2.09 6.22 13.45
N PHE A 232 -0.88 6.69 13.11
CA PHE A 232 0.36 5.95 13.24
C PHE A 232 1.19 6.34 14.47
N MET A 233 0.69 7.30 15.25
CA MET A 233 1.35 7.80 16.45
C MET A 233 0.97 6.95 17.67
N ALA A 234 1.91 6.80 18.60
CA ALA A 234 1.66 6.09 19.84
C ALA A 234 0.65 6.85 20.71
N GLU A 235 -0.28 6.11 21.30
CA GLU A 235 -1.35 6.66 22.13
C GLU A 235 -0.79 7.53 23.27
N GLY A 236 -1.32 8.74 23.40
CA GLY A 236 -0.89 9.73 24.41
C GLY A 236 0.48 10.35 24.16
N SER A 237 1.12 10.10 23.01
CA SER A 237 2.35 10.81 22.65
C SER A 237 2.07 12.26 22.27
N GLN A 238 2.94 13.15 22.71
CA GLN A 238 2.85 14.58 22.47
C GLN A 238 3.99 15.02 21.54
N PRO A 239 3.79 16.04 20.69
CA PRO A 239 4.85 16.64 19.90
C PRO A 239 6.05 17.05 20.76
N ASP A 240 7.26 16.73 20.30
CA ASP A 240 8.51 17.16 20.92
C ASP A 240 9.48 17.76 19.89
N ASP A 241 10.60 18.32 20.34
CA ASP A 241 11.59 18.92 19.43
C ASP A 241 12.24 17.90 18.48
N ASN A 242 12.13 16.59 18.77
CA ASN A 242 12.67 15.52 17.95
C ASN A 242 11.66 14.97 16.95
N ASN A 243 10.36 15.07 17.22
CA ASN A 243 9.28 14.63 16.36
C ASN A 243 8.05 15.56 16.46
N MET A 244 7.68 16.18 15.34
CA MET A 244 6.58 17.15 15.27
C MET A 244 5.19 16.58 15.58
N PHE A 245 4.98 15.27 15.42
CA PHE A 245 3.67 14.64 15.62
C PHE A 245 3.61 13.81 16.91
N GLY A 246 4.76 13.54 17.55
CA GLY A 246 4.88 12.64 18.71
C GLY A 246 5.69 11.38 18.39
N ARG A 247 5.55 10.33 19.20
CA ARG A 247 6.33 9.09 19.00
C ARG A 247 5.59 8.15 18.07
N VAL A 248 6.19 7.78 16.94
CA VAL A 248 5.61 6.79 16.01
C VAL A 248 5.50 5.41 16.67
N ASP A 249 4.35 4.74 16.53
CA ASP A 249 4.14 3.38 17.03
C ASP A 249 4.71 2.34 16.05
N THR A 250 5.95 1.94 16.29
CA THR A 250 6.65 0.96 15.46
C THR A 250 6.05 -0.45 15.53
N GLU A 251 5.41 -0.81 16.65
CA GLU A 251 4.79 -2.13 16.82
C GLU A 251 3.49 -2.21 16.02
N LEU A 252 2.68 -1.15 16.05
CA LEU A 252 1.50 -0.99 15.23
C LEU A 252 1.86 -1.03 13.74
N LEU A 253 2.86 -0.25 13.31
CA LEU A 253 3.32 -0.25 11.92
C LEU A 253 3.78 -1.64 11.46
N GLN A 254 4.51 -2.37 12.31
CA GLN A 254 4.97 -3.72 11.98
C GLN A 254 3.81 -4.72 11.91
N THR A 255 2.76 -4.53 12.71
CA THR A 255 1.57 -5.37 12.70
C THR A 255 0.67 -5.10 11.49
N LEU A 256 0.49 -3.82 11.13
CA LEU A 256 -0.31 -3.41 9.97
C LEU A 256 0.40 -3.76 8.65
N PHE A 257 1.66 -3.36 8.52
CA PHE A 257 2.37 -3.39 7.25
C PHE A 257 3.34 -4.56 7.12
N GLY A 258 3.99 -5.01 8.20
CA GLY A 258 4.87 -6.18 8.20
C GLY A 258 5.76 -6.28 6.97
N ASN A 259 5.69 -7.41 6.25
CA ASN A 259 6.43 -7.65 5.00
C ASN A 259 5.64 -7.29 3.72
N ARG A 260 4.53 -6.54 3.84
CA ARG A 260 3.65 -6.21 2.71
C ARG A 260 4.05 -4.93 2.00
N LEU A 261 4.78 -4.04 2.68
CA LEU A 261 5.32 -2.81 2.11
C LEU A 261 6.80 -2.97 1.76
N SER A 262 7.28 -2.12 0.85
CA SER A 262 8.72 -2.00 0.62
C SER A 262 9.39 -1.49 1.90
N PRO A 263 10.66 -1.87 2.15
CA PRO A 263 11.42 -1.36 3.29
C PRO A 263 11.51 0.17 3.29
N GLU A 264 11.57 0.79 2.12
CA GLU A 264 11.66 2.25 1.93
C GLU A 264 10.40 2.97 2.42
N THR A 265 9.22 2.49 2.02
CA THR A 265 7.93 3.06 2.47
C THR A 265 7.75 2.87 3.97
N LEU A 266 8.09 1.70 4.49
CA LEU A 266 8.01 1.45 5.93
C LEU A 266 8.94 2.40 6.71
N ASP A 267 10.14 2.66 6.19
CA ASP A 267 11.07 3.63 6.77
C ASP A 267 10.55 5.08 6.70
N ALA A 268 9.78 5.43 5.67
CA ALA A 268 9.11 6.73 5.58
C ALA A 268 8.08 6.90 6.71
N TYR A 269 7.25 5.90 6.98
CA TYR A 269 6.32 5.93 8.13
C TYR A 269 7.05 6.02 9.47
N ARG A 270 8.22 5.39 9.61
CA ARG A 270 9.02 5.45 10.86
C ARG A 270 9.68 6.81 11.10
N LYS A 271 10.11 7.46 10.01
CA LYS A 271 10.78 8.77 10.02
C LYS A 271 9.79 9.93 9.98
N ASP A 272 8.50 9.64 9.89
CA ASP A 272 7.46 10.65 9.81
C ASP A 272 7.48 11.55 11.06
N GLY A 273 7.54 12.85 10.80
CA GLY A 273 7.70 13.91 11.78
C GLY A 273 9.07 14.02 12.45
N GLN A 274 10.01 13.10 12.22
CA GLN A 274 11.32 13.12 12.89
C GLN A 274 12.20 14.26 12.40
N ARG A 275 12.95 14.88 13.31
CA ARG A 275 13.94 15.92 13.00
C ARG A 275 14.97 15.38 12.01
N ALA A 276 15.16 16.10 10.91
CA ALA A 276 16.12 15.75 9.90
C ALA A 276 17.55 15.95 10.43
N ALA A 277 18.46 15.06 10.02
CA ALA A 277 19.87 15.20 10.36
C ALA A 277 20.43 16.52 9.79
N GLU A 278 21.34 17.16 10.55
CA GLU A 278 22.01 18.39 10.13
C GLU A 278 22.67 18.19 8.75
N GLY A 279 22.25 18.95 7.74
CA GLY A 279 22.73 18.83 6.35
C GLY A 279 21.89 17.96 5.40
N ALA A 280 20.69 17.52 5.81
CA ALA A 280 19.74 16.89 4.89
C ALA A 280 19.40 17.83 3.73
N VAL A 281 19.67 17.38 2.50
CA VAL A 281 19.45 18.14 1.27
C VAL A 281 17.96 18.15 0.95
N VAL A 282 17.41 19.35 0.69
CA VAL A 282 16.06 19.54 0.15
C VAL A 282 15.96 18.74 -1.14
N VAL A 283 15.06 17.76 -1.20
CA VAL A 283 14.75 17.07 -2.45
C VAL A 283 14.02 18.08 -3.32
N GLN A 284 14.77 18.75 -4.19
CA GLN A 284 14.23 19.64 -5.19
C GLN A 284 13.51 18.76 -6.22
N ASP A 285 12.20 18.96 -6.37
CA ASP A 285 11.33 18.21 -7.29
C ASP A 285 11.58 18.61 -8.78
N ASP A 286 12.83 18.94 -9.09
CA ASP A 286 13.28 19.26 -10.43
C ASP A 286 13.53 17.96 -11.18
N ALA A 287 12.54 17.58 -11.97
CA ALA A 287 12.65 16.68 -13.11
C ALA A 287 13.66 17.25 -14.15
N ALA A 288 14.94 17.29 -13.77
CA ALA A 288 16.05 17.54 -14.67
C ALA A 288 17.09 16.45 -14.39
N ALA A 289 16.86 15.27 -14.95
CA ALA A 289 17.90 14.29 -15.17
C ALA A 289 18.95 14.92 -16.12
N GLY A 290 19.88 15.65 -15.54
CA GLY A 290 21.11 16.08 -16.19
C GLY A 290 22.07 14.90 -16.20
N ASP A 291 22.36 14.40 -17.40
CA ASP A 291 23.48 13.51 -17.67
C ASP A 291 24.78 14.13 -17.09
N ASP A 292 25.61 13.31 -16.48
CA ASP A 292 26.98 13.62 -16.04
C ASP A 292 27.16 14.42 -14.73
N ALA A 293 26.77 13.81 -13.61
CA ALA A 293 27.52 13.95 -12.36
C ALA A 293 27.50 12.63 -11.58
N ALA A 294 28.69 12.15 -11.19
CA ALA A 294 28.88 10.91 -10.44
C ALA A 294 27.86 10.80 -9.30
N ALA A 295 26.96 9.82 -9.42
CA ALA A 295 25.85 9.60 -8.52
C ALA A 295 26.34 9.61 -7.06
N PRO A 296 25.93 10.59 -6.22
CA PRO A 296 26.04 10.39 -4.79
C PRO A 296 25.22 9.14 -4.46
N SER A 297 25.86 8.25 -3.70
CA SER A 297 25.41 6.90 -3.37
C SER A 297 23.89 6.79 -3.20
N LEU A 298 23.34 5.71 -3.76
CA LEU A 298 22.02 5.12 -3.53
C LEU A 298 21.79 4.75 -2.04
N GLN A 299 22.03 5.67 -1.12
CA GLN A 299 21.61 5.58 0.27
C GLN A 299 20.25 6.25 0.36
N ALA A 300 19.21 5.43 0.16
CA ALA A 300 17.82 5.69 0.49
C ALA A 300 17.31 7.08 0.07
N ARG A 301 17.15 7.29 -1.25
CA ARG A 301 16.25 8.33 -1.76
C ARG A 301 14.82 7.90 -1.40
N ASN A 302 14.36 8.23 -0.20
CA ASN A 302 12.94 8.09 0.10
C ASN A 302 12.22 9.26 -0.58
N GLU A 303 11.82 9.08 -1.85
CA GLU A 303 10.97 10.00 -2.63
C GLU A 303 9.61 10.30 -1.96
N GLN A 304 9.33 9.69 -0.80
CA GLN A 304 8.08 9.79 -0.05
C GLN A 304 8.19 10.70 1.19
N LEU A 305 9.38 11.26 1.46
CA LEU A 305 9.63 12.19 2.57
C LEU A 305 9.95 13.57 2.01
N THR A 306 9.15 14.56 2.41
CA THR A 306 9.39 15.98 2.17
C THR A 306 10.06 16.60 3.39
N LEU A 307 10.88 17.63 3.15
CA LEU A 307 11.53 18.37 4.23
C LEU A 307 10.67 19.57 4.62
N TRP A 308 10.31 19.63 5.90
CA TRP A 308 9.59 20.74 6.51
C TRP A 308 10.48 21.43 7.52
N SER A 309 10.42 22.74 7.57
CA SER A 309 11.21 23.57 8.47
C SER A 309 10.30 24.26 9.47
N LYS A 310 10.66 24.16 10.76
CA LYS A 310 10.06 24.97 11.81
C LYS A 310 10.66 26.36 11.73
N ILE A 311 9.83 27.36 11.47
CA ILE A 311 10.21 28.76 11.36
C ILE A 311 9.62 29.57 12.51
N LYS A 312 10.31 30.65 12.88
CA LYS A 312 9.85 31.65 13.83
C LYS A 312 9.74 33.00 13.14
N PHE A 313 8.54 33.58 13.11
CA PHE A 313 8.32 34.87 12.46
C PHE A 313 8.99 36.00 13.24
N THR A 314 9.77 36.83 12.55
CA THR A 314 10.37 38.05 13.12
C THR A 314 9.57 39.30 12.75
N LYS A 315 8.74 39.23 11.70
CA LYS A 315 7.82 40.27 11.22
C LYS A 315 6.39 39.73 11.08
N PRO A 316 5.36 40.58 11.14
CA PRO A 316 3.99 40.16 10.85
C PRO A 316 3.87 39.74 9.39
N TYR A 317 3.26 38.58 9.14
CA TYR A 317 3.09 38.00 7.81
C TYR A 317 1.65 37.51 7.64
N THR A 318 1.08 37.68 6.44
CA THR A 318 -0.27 37.21 6.13
C THR A 318 -0.19 36.38 4.86
N GLU A 319 -0.76 35.18 4.89
CA GLU A 319 -0.78 34.27 3.76
C GLU A 319 -2.18 33.74 3.53
N THR A 320 -2.57 33.64 2.27
CA THR A 320 -3.82 33.01 1.86
C THR A 320 -3.59 31.51 1.75
N VAL A 321 -4.39 30.69 2.43
CA VAL A 321 -4.25 29.22 2.44
C VAL A 321 -5.46 28.51 1.88
N ASP A 322 -6.64 29.14 1.83
CA ASP A 322 -7.82 28.53 1.22
C ASP A 322 -8.07 29.12 -0.18
N SER A 323 -8.44 28.24 -1.12
CA SER A 323 -8.86 28.67 -2.45
C SER A 323 -10.24 29.34 -2.42
N SER A 324 -10.50 30.20 -3.41
CA SER A 324 -11.83 30.79 -3.61
C SER A 324 -12.86 29.81 -4.18
N GLU A 325 -12.46 28.65 -4.71
CA GLU A 325 -13.37 27.64 -5.27
C GLU A 325 -14.00 26.77 -4.18
N GLN A 326 -15.32 26.62 -4.18
CA GLN A 326 -16.00 25.61 -3.35
C GLN A 326 -16.17 24.32 -4.15
N ARG A 327 -15.37 23.30 -3.84
CA ARG A 327 -15.64 21.92 -4.27
C ARG A 327 -16.24 21.13 -3.14
N GLU A 328 -17.25 20.32 -3.45
CA GLU A 328 -17.82 19.41 -2.47
C GLU A 328 -16.88 18.23 -2.22
N ALA A 329 -17.00 17.58 -1.05
CA ALA A 329 -16.24 16.38 -0.68
C ALA A 329 -16.37 15.22 -1.69
N LYS A 330 -17.24 15.33 -2.70
CA LYS A 330 -17.44 14.36 -3.78
C LYS A 330 -16.71 14.72 -5.09
N GLU A 331 -16.23 15.95 -5.27
CA GLU A 331 -15.61 16.40 -6.53
C GLU A 331 -14.06 16.24 -6.56
N GLY A 332 -13.42 16.08 -5.39
CA GLY A 332 -12.01 15.68 -5.26
C GLY A 332 -10.98 16.82 -5.35
N GLY A 333 -9.74 16.51 -4.91
CA GLY A 333 -8.60 17.44 -4.87
C GLY A 333 -8.51 18.24 -3.56
N PHE A 334 -7.39 18.14 -2.85
CA PHE A 334 -7.15 18.88 -1.60
C PHE A 334 -6.59 20.27 -1.81
N PHE A 335 -5.69 20.41 -2.79
CA PHE A 335 -4.95 21.64 -3.01
C PHE A 335 -4.94 22.02 -4.49
N GLU A 336 -5.15 23.30 -4.79
CA GLU A 336 -4.91 23.88 -6.11
C GLU A 336 -3.86 24.97 -5.95
N MET A 337 -2.71 24.78 -6.61
CA MET A 337 -1.55 25.68 -6.46
C MET A 337 -1.12 25.89 -5.00
N GLY A 338 -1.33 24.90 -4.13
CA GLY A 338 -1.01 24.95 -2.70
C GLY A 338 -2.16 25.40 -1.79
N TYR A 339 -3.30 25.85 -2.33
CA TYR A 339 -4.44 26.32 -1.53
C TYR A 339 -5.50 25.25 -1.30
N ALA A 340 -6.04 25.13 -0.08
CA ALA A 340 -7.07 24.15 0.25
C ALA A 340 -8.36 24.37 -0.56
N VAL A 341 -8.84 23.32 -1.23
CA VAL A 341 -10.06 23.33 -2.07
C VAL A 341 -11.17 22.49 -1.45
N ASP A 342 -10.84 21.39 -0.78
CA ASP A 342 -11.81 20.54 -0.08
C ASP A 342 -12.43 21.32 1.09
N SER A 343 -13.75 21.42 1.12
CA SER A 343 -14.49 22.16 2.14
C SER A 343 -14.24 21.67 3.57
N ARG A 344 -13.76 20.43 3.75
CA ARG A 344 -13.37 19.87 5.06
C ARG A 344 -12.04 20.42 5.58
N LEU A 345 -11.13 20.80 4.68
CA LEU A 345 -9.80 21.30 5.03
C LEU A 345 -9.76 22.84 5.12
N LYS A 346 -10.79 23.52 4.62
CA LYS A 346 -10.89 24.97 4.67
C LYS A 346 -11.11 25.48 6.09
N ARG A 347 -10.57 26.66 6.37
CA ARG A 347 -10.72 27.31 7.66
C ARG A 347 -12.12 27.92 7.79
N ILE A 348 -12.67 27.84 8.99
CA ILE A 348 -13.97 28.44 9.33
C ILE A 348 -13.87 29.98 9.36
N ASP A 349 -12.70 30.51 9.73
CA ASP A 349 -12.43 31.94 9.94
C ASP A 349 -12.08 32.73 8.67
N GLY A 350 -12.12 32.07 7.50
CA GLY A 350 -11.80 32.66 6.20
C GLY A 350 -10.41 32.29 5.66
N PRO A 351 -10.10 32.71 4.42
CA PRO A 351 -9.01 32.15 3.63
C PRO A 351 -7.60 32.63 4.02
N GLU A 352 -7.48 33.63 4.89
CA GLU A 352 -6.21 34.26 5.28
C GLU A 352 -5.77 33.83 6.69
N VAL A 353 -4.49 33.51 6.84
CA VAL A 353 -3.82 33.32 8.15
C VAL A 353 -2.96 34.54 8.41
N LYS A 354 -3.05 35.09 9.63
CA LYS A 354 -2.22 36.21 10.09
C LYS A 354 -1.27 35.73 11.18
N PHE A 355 0.02 35.92 10.97
CA PHE A 355 1.09 35.56 11.90
C PHE A 355 1.66 36.81 12.56
N SER A 356 1.85 36.73 13.88
CA SER A 356 2.49 37.78 14.67
C SER A 356 3.99 37.50 14.86
N PRO A 357 4.81 38.53 15.12
CA PRO A 357 6.22 38.33 15.48
C PRO A 357 6.34 37.45 16.74
N GLY A 358 7.11 36.38 16.62
CA GLY A 358 7.33 35.40 17.68
C GLY A 358 6.57 34.07 17.49
N ASP A 359 5.60 34.02 16.59
CA ASP A 359 4.84 32.80 16.31
C ASP A 359 5.73 31.74 15.62
N GLU A 360 5.53 30.48 15.99
CA GLU A 360 6.27 29.32 15.47
C GLU A 360 5.35 28.45 14.61
N VAL A 361 5.78 28.15 13.38
CA VAL A 361 4.99 27.39 12.40
C VAL A 361 5.90 26.44 11.63
N PHE A 362 5.35 25.31 11.20
CA PHE A 362 6.02 24.38 10.29
C PHE A 362 5.59 24.68 8.86
N VAL A 363 6.55 24.93 7.97
CA VAL A 363 6.31 25.15 6.54
C VAL A 363 7.24 24.27 5.71
N ALA A 364 6.93 24.07 4.43
CA ALA A 364 7.85 23.39 3.50
C ALA A 364 9.22 24.08 3.49
N ALA A 365 10.31 23.31 3.37
CA ALA A 365 11.67 23.84 3.46
C ALA A 365 11.99 24.91 2.39
N GLU A 366 11.35 24.83 1.22
CA GLU A 366 11.47 25.82 0.16
C GLU A 366 10.92 27.18 0.60
N VAL A 367 9.68 27.19 1.10
CA VAL A 367 9.01 28.39 1.63
C VAL A 367 9.77 28.95 2.84
N ALA A 368 10.30 28.09 3.72
CA ALA A 368 11.12 28.53 4.84
C ALA A 368 12.41 29.24 4.39
N THR A 369 13.01 28.77 3.31
CA THR A 369 14.23 29.36 2.75
C THR A 369 13.92 30.73 2.15
N GLU A 370 12.81 30.85 1.41
CA GLU A 370 12.32 32.12 0.86
C GLU A 370 12.01 33.14 1.98
N LEU A 371 11.25 32.75 3.00
CA LEU A 371 10.90 33.63 4.12
C LEU A 371 12.12 34.06 4.96
N ARG A 372 13.17 33.23 5.01
CA ARG A 372 14.44 33.59 5.62
C ARG A 372 15.20 34.59 4.76
N ASP A 373 15.25 34.38 3.45
CA ASP A 373 15.97 35.25 2.52
C ASP A 373 15.29 36.63 2.40
N GLU A 374 13.97 36.70 2.59
CA GLU A 374 13.19 37.95 2.74
C GLU A 374 13.35 38.61 4.13
N GLY A 375 13.99 37.92 5.07
CA GLY A 375 14.18 38.37 6.45
C GLY A 375 12.86 38.55 7.21
N VAL A 376 11.88 37.68 6.95
CA VAL A 376 10.56 37.63 7.59
C VAL A 376 10.54 36.59 8.72
N ALA A 377 11.33 35.51 8.61
CA ALA A 377 11.38 34.44 9.60
C ALA A 377 12.80 33.85 9.78
N ASP A 378 13.06 33.27 10.95
CA ASP A 378 14.27 32.50 11.27
C ASP A 378 13.95 31.00 11.32
N ILE A 379 14.83 30.16 10.75
CA ILE A 379 14.66 28.69 10.73
C ILE A 379 15.22 28.09 12.02
N LEU A 380 14.38 27.40 12.79
CA LEU A 380 14.73 26.73 14.06
C LEU A 380 15.23 25.29 13.85
N GLY A 381 14.66 24.56 12.88
CA GLY A 381 15.02 23.17 12.61
C GLY A 381 14.25 22.56 11.45
N ASN A 382 14.79 21.48 10.89
CA ASN A 382 14.20 20.75 9.78
C ASN A 382 13.71 19.38 10.23
N TYR A 383 12.65 18.90 9.61
CA TYR A 383 11.92 17.68 9.95
C TYR A 383 11.51 16.96 8.66
N ASN A 384 11.47 15.63 8.71
CA ASN A 384 10.99 14.81 7.61
C ASN A 384 9.49 14.58 7.78
N VAL A 385 8.70 14.84 6.74
CA VAL A 385 7.25 14.66 6.74
C VAL A 385 6.87 13.79 5.57
N ARG A 386 6.08 12.75 5.83
CA ARG A 386 5.53 11.90 4.79
C ARG A 386 4.49 12.66 3.97
N GLU A 387 4.47 12.47 2.66
CA GLU A 387 3.38 13.04 1.86
C GLU A 387 2.05 12.34 2.17
N LEU A 388 0.99 13.14 2.30
CA LEU A 388 -0.37 12.64 2.46
C LEU A 388 -0.95 12.25 1.10
N ASN A 389 -1.49 11.04 1.02
CA ASN A 389 -2.04 10.52 -0.23
C ASN A 389 -3.51 10.88 -0.40
N ASP A 390 -3.87 11.37 -1.58
CA ASP A 390 -5.26 11.36 -2.04
C ASP A 390 -5.61 9.97 -2.56
N TYR A 391 -6.16 9.12 -1.70
CA TYR A 391 -6.58 7.78 -2.12
C TYR A 391 -7.58 7.79 -3.27
N ARG A 392 -8.41 8.83 -3.43
CA ARG A 392 -9.39 8.90 -4.53
C ARG A 392 -8.70 9.07 -5.88
N PHE A 393 -7.75 10.01 -5.93
CA PHE A 393 -7.00 10.29 -7.15
C PHE A 393 -5.94 9.21 -7.42
N VAL A 394 -5.17 8.83 -6.39
CA VAL A 394 -4.05 7.89 -6.50
C VAL A 394 -4.52 6.50 -6.87
N LEU A 395 -5.60 5.97 -6.25
CA LEU A 395 -6.10 4.64 -6.61
C LEU A 395 -6.56 4.60 -8.07
N ARG A 396 -7.36 5.60 -8.49
CA ARG A 396 -7.85 5.68 -9.87
C ARG A 396 -6.72 5.85 -10.88
N ARG A 397 -5.78 6.75 -10.63
CA ARG A 397 -4.61 6.96 -11.51
C ARG A 397 -3.73 5.71 -11.57
N THR A 398 -3.49 5.06 -10.44
CA THR A 398 -2.65 3.86 -10.37
C THR A 398 -3.30 2.71 -11.11
N ASP A 399 -4.61 2.49 -10.96
CA ASP A 399 -5.34 1.46 -11.71
C ASP A 399 -5.27 1.71 -13.23
N LEU A 400 -5.50 2.95 -13.68
CA LEU A 400 -5.35 3.30 -15.11
C LEU A 400 -3.94 3.05 -15.63
N ARG A 401 -2.91 3.37 -14.83
CA ARG A 401 -1.51 3.16 -15.21
C ARG A 401 -1.14 1.68 -15.21
N ILE A 402 -1.71 0.88 -14.30
CA ILE A 402 -1.55 -0.58 -14.31
C ILE A 402 -2.12 -1.16 -15.60
N ASP A 403 -3.31 -0.72 -16.02
CA ASP A 403 -3.92 -1.17 -17.27
C ASP A 403 -3.06 -0.79 -18.50
N GLU A 404 -2.60 0.45 -18.58
CA GLU A 404 -1.70 0.90 -19.66
C GLU A 404 -0.42 0.06 -19.73
N VAL A 405 0.19 -0.24 -18.58
CA VAL A 405 1.38 -1.10 -18.51
C VAL A 405 1.07 -2.53 -18.92
N GLN A 406 -0.09 -3.07 -18.56
CA GLN A 406 -0.50 -4.41 -18.98
C GLN A 406 -0.76 -4.49 -20.49
N ASP A 407 -1.40 -3.49 -21.07
CA ASP A 407 -1.60 -3.37 -22.52
C ASP A 407 -0.26 -3.31 -23.25
N LEU A 408 0.70 -2.54 -22.72
CA LEU A 408 2.07 -2.47 -23.24
C LEU A 408 2.78 -3.83 -23.15
N ILE A 409 2.65 -4.54 -22.03
CA ILE A 409 3.21 -5.90 -21.87
C ILE A 409 2.62 -6.86 -22.90
N ALA A 410 1.30 -6.82 -23.13
CA ALA A 410 0.64 -7.69 -24.10
C ALA A 410 1.12 -7.40 -25.53
N GLU A 411 1.25 -6.13 -25.91
CA GLU A 411 1.75 -5.72 -27.22
C GLU A 411 3.22 -6.12 -27.40
N LEU A 412 4.09 -5.86 -26.42
CA LEU A 412 5.49 -6.28 -26.47
C LEU A 412 5.65 -7.81 -26.55
N THR A 413 4.80 -8.56 -25.86
CA THR A 413 4.80 -10.03 -25.91
C THR A 413 4.43 -10.51 -27.32
N LYS A 414 3.43 -9.90 -27.95
CA LYS A 414 3.04 -10.22 -29.33
C LYS A 414 4.16 -9.89 -30.32
N GLN A 415 4.78 -8.72 -30.18
CA GLN A 415 5.92 -8.30 -31.01
C GLN A 415 7.09 -9.28 -30.87
N LYS A 416 7.40 -9.71 -29.64
CA LYS A 416 8.42 -10.73 -29.38
C LYS A 416 8.12 -12.04 -30.13
N THR A 417 6.89 -12.55 -30.06
CA THR A 417 6.53 -13.79 -30.77
C THR A 417 6.68 -13.66 -32.29
N VAL A 418 6.28 -12.52 -32.87
CA VAL A 418 6.45 -12.25 -34.30
C VAL A 418 7.93 -12.19 -34.70
N LEU A 419 8.77 -11.55 -33.89
CA LEU A 419 10.21 -11.50 -34.10
C LEU A 419 10.84 -12.89 -34.02
N GLU A 420 10.48 -13.70 -33.02
CA GLU A 420 10.96 -15.09 -32.88
C GLU A 420 10.58 -15.95 -34.12
N GLN A 421 9.35 -15.81 -34.62
CA GLN A 421 8.92 -16.48 -35.86
C GLN A 421 9.69 -15.99 -37.09
N THR A 422 9.96 -14.69 -37.19
CA THR A 422 10.73 -14.11 -38.29
C THR A 422 12.18 -14.57 -38.27
N MET A 423 12.79 -14.67 -37.08
CA MET A 423 14.13 -15.24 -36.91
C MET A 423 14.17 -16.70 -37.35
N ALA A 424 13.21 -17.52 -36.91
CA ALA A 424 13.13 -18.93 -37.30
C ALA A 424 12.99 -19.11 -38.83
N MET A 425 12.17 -18.28 -39.49
CA MET A 425 12.03 -18.29 -40.94
C MET A 425 13.31 -17.85 -41.66
N THR A 426 14.00 -16.85 -41.12
CA THR A 426 15.28 -16.36 -41.66
C THR A 426 16.36 -17.42 -41.54
N ASP A 427 16.43 -18.12 -40.41
CA ASP A 427 17.38 -19.23 -40.21
C ASP A 427 17.10 -20.39 -41.16
N ALA A 428 15.83 -20.76 -41.36
CA ALA A 428 15.44 -21.78 -42.34
C ALA A 428 15.83 -21.37 -43.78
N MET A 429 15.64 -20.10 -44.14
CA MET A 429 16.03 -19.56 -45.43
C MET A 429 17.55 -19.56 -45.62
N ASN A 430 18.31 -19.18 -44.59
CA ASN A 430 19.77 -19.24 -44.59
C ASN A 430 20.29 -20.67 -44.75
N GLN A 431 19.71 -21.64 -44.04
CA GLN A 431 20.05 -23.05 -44.18
C GLN A 431 19.79 -23.55 -45.61
N LYS A 432 18.62 -23.20 -46.17
CA LYS A 432 18.30 -23.54 -47.56
C LYS A 432 19.33 -22.95 -48.53
N TYR A 433 19.71 -21.68 -48.38
CA TYR A 433 20.72 -21.07 -49.23
C TYR A 433 22.09 -21.74 -49.14
N GLN A 434 22.50 -22.24 -47.96
CA GLN A 434 23.75 -22.99 -47.83
C GLN A 434 23.67 -24.34 -48.56
N ILE A 435 22.53 -25.01 -48.50
CA ILE A 435 22.30 -26.27 -49.23
C ILE A 435 22.33 -26.00 -50.74
N ASP A 436 21.54 -25.04 -51.22
CA ASP A 436 21.46 -24.69 -52.63
C ASP A 436 22.84 -24.28 -53.17
N LYS A 437 23.61 -23.49 -52.39
CA LYS A 437 24.99 -23.13 -52.72
C LYS A 437 25.88 -24.37 -52.87
N SER A 438 25.82 -25.30 -51.91
CA SER A 438 26.64 -26.52 -51.96
C SER A 438 26.29 -27.42 -53.16
N GLN A 439 25.01 -27.49 -53.54
CA GLN A 439 24.56 -28.23 -54.72
C GLN A 439 25.05 -27.57 -56.02
N LEU A 440 24.93 -26.25 -56.13
CA LEU A 440 25.43 -25.50 -57.30
C LEU A 440 26.95 -25.59 -57.44
N GLU A 441 27.70 -25.61 -56.33
CA GLU A 441 29.14 -25.84 -56.34
C GLU A 441 29.47 -27.26 -56.84
N ALA A 442 28.76 -28.28 -56.37
CA ALA A 442 28.93 -29.67 -56.83
C ALA A 442 28.59 -29.84 -58.33
N ASP A 443 27.47 -29.25 -58.78
CA ASP A 443 27.07 -29.27 -60.19
C ASP A 443 28.10 -28.56 -61.08
N SER A 444 28.64 -27.43 -60.63
CA SER A 444 29.69 -26.71 -61.33
C SER A 444 30.95 -27.56 -61.52
N GLU A 445 31.40 -28.25 -60.46
CA GLU A 445 32.53 -29.17 -60.53
C GLU A 445 32.26 -30.35 -61.48
N GLN A 446 31.05 -30.90 -61.46
CA GLN A 446 30.65 -31.97 -62.37
C GLN A 446 30.69 -31.51 -63.83
N ILE A 447 30.13 -30.33 -64.14
CA ILE A 447 30.15 -29.76 -65.49
C ILE A 447 31.59 -29.54 -65.97
N ILE A 448 32.50 -29.11 -65.10
CA ILE A 448 33.92 -28.97 -65.44
C ILE A 448 34.53 -30.32 -65.81
N LYS A 449 34.29 -31.37 -65.02
CA LYS A 449 34.76 -32.74 -65.31
C LYS A 449 34.20 -33.28 -66.62
N GLU A 450 32.89 -33.12 -66.85
CA GLU A 450 32.23 -33.55 -68.09
C GLU A 450 32.78 -32.82 -69.30
N ARG A 451 32.96 -31.50 -69.21
CA ARG A 451 33.57 -30.70 -70.28
C ARG A 451 34.98 -31.18 -70.60
N ASP A 452 35.80 -31.48 -69.60
CA ASP A 452 37.17 -31.93 -69.81
C ASP A 452 37.20 -33.37 -70.38
N ALA A 453 36.28 -34.23 -69.97
CA ALA A 453 36.08 -35.56 -70.57
C ALA A 453 35.63 -35.48 -72.04
N ILE A 454 34.68 -34.59 -72.36
CA ILE A 454 34.23 -34.32 -73.74
C ILE A 454 35.41 -33.82 -74.57
N LYS A 455 36.20 -32.85 -74.09
CA LYS A 455 37.40 -32.37 -74.79
C LYS A 455 38.39 -33.48 -75.08
N ALA A 456 38.67 -34.35 -74.09
CA ALA A 456 39.56 -35.49 -74.26
C ALA A 456 39.02 -36.48 -75.30
N TYR A 457 37.71 -36.75 -75.28
CA TYR A 457 37.04 -37.63 -76.24
C TYR A 457 37.05 -37.04 -77.67
N THR A 458 36.78 -35.74 -77.83
CA THR A 458 36.88 -35.03 -79.11
C THR A 458 38.30 -35.08 -79.67
N ALA A 459 39.32 -34.88 -78.83
CA ALA A 459 40.72 -34.99 -79.25
C ALA A 459 41.08 -36.42 -79.70
N LYS A 460 40.53 -37.44 -79.03
CA LYS A 460 40.68 -38.85 -79.43
C LYS A 460 40.04 -39.12 -80.79
N ILE A 461 38.80 -38.70 -81.01
CA ILE A 461 38.11 -38.84 -82.30
C ILE A 461 38.88 -38.12 -83.41
N GLN A 462 39.36 -36.91 -83.16
CA GLN A 462 40.14 -36.16 -84.14
C GLN A 462 41.40 -36.94 -84.55
N LYS A 463 42.12 -37.52 -83.58
CA LYS A 463 43.29 -38.36 -83.84
C LYS A 463 42.95 -39.63 -84.63
N GLU A 464 41.84 -40.30 -84.30
CA GLU A 464 41.35 -41.47 -85.04
C GLU A 464 40.92 -41.11 -86.47
N MET A 465 40.26 -39.96 -86.66
CA MET A 465 39.90 -39.44 -87.98
C MET A 465 41.14 -39.11 -88.81
N ASP A 466 42.17 -38.48 -88.21
CA ASP A 466 43.40 -38.15 -88.92
C ASP A 466 44.20 -39.42 -89.27
N ALA A 467 44.22 -40.42 -88.38
CA ALA A 467 44.83 -41.72 -88.66
C ALA A 467 44.10 -42.48 -89.78
N THR A 468 42.76 -42.50 -89.78
CA THR A 468 41.97 -43.13 -90.85
C THR A 468 42.13 -42.41 -92.18
N LYS A 469 42.20 -41.07 -92.20
CA LYS A 469 42.55 -40.29 -93.41
C LYS A 469 43.94 -40.65 -93.95
N GLN A 470 44.93 -40.80 -93.08
CA GLN A 470 46.27 -41.23 -93.48
C GLN A 470 46.26 -42.66 -94.07
N GLN A 471 45.56 -43.60 -93.43
CA GLN A 471 45.38 -44.95 -93.94
C GLN A 471 44.68 -44.96 -95.31
N LEU A 472 43.60 -44.19 -95.47
CA LEU A 472 42.89 -44.06 -96.75
C LEU A 472 43.80 -43.50 -97.85
N THR A 473 44.60 -42.49 -97.52
CA THR A 473 45.56 -41.88 -98.46
C THR A 473 46.65 -42.88 -98.86
N ALA A 474 47.20 -43.64 -97.91
CA ALA A 474 48.19 -44.68 -98.17
C ALA A 474 47.61 -45.81 -99.04
N LEU A 475 46.38 -46.23 -98.77
CA LEU A 475 45.67 -47.26 -99.55
C LEU A 475 45.36 -46.76 -100.97
N TYR A 476 44.98 -45.49 -101.12
CA TYR A 476 44.79 -44.86 -102.43
C TYR A 476 46.09 -44.80 -103.24
N GLN A 477 47.20 -44.38 -102.62
CA GLN A 477 48.53 -44.37 -103.27
C GLN A 477 48.99 -45.77 -103.67
N SER A 478 48.80 -46.76 -102.79
CA SER A 478 49.11 -48.17 -103.08
C SER A 478 48.30 -48.70 -104.26
N ASN A 479 46.98 -48.43 -104.30
CA ASN A 479 46.14 -48.78 -105.44
C ASN A 479 46.63 -48.11 -106.73
N LEU A 480 47.00 -46.83 -106.69
CA LEU A 480 47.51 -46.11 -107.86
C LEU A 480 48.85 -46.68 -108.34
N GLN A 481 49.74 -47.09 -107.43
CA GLN A 481 50.98 -47.81 -107.76
C GLN A 481 50.69 -49.16 -108.41
N LEU A 482 49.77 -49.96 -107.84
CA LEU A 482 49.34 -51.24 -108.41
C LEU A 482 48.73 -51.07 -109.80
N THR A 483 47.89 -50.06 -110.01
CA THR A 483 47.33 -49.74 -111.35
C THR A 483 48.44 -49.39 -112.34
N ASN A 484 49.43 -48.60 -111.93
CA ASN A 484 50.58 -48.29 -112.78
C ASN A 484 51.45 -49.52 -113.09
N GLN A 485 51.66 -50.41 -112.12
CA GLN A 485 52.37 -51.67 -112.33
C GLN A 485 51.59 -52.58 -113.29
N LEU A 486 50.28 -52.72 -113.10
CA LEU A 486 49.41 -53.48 -114.01
C LEU A 486 49.46 -52.91 -115.43
N ARG A 487 49.42 -51.59 -115.58
CA ARG A 487 49.59 -50.93 -116.88
C ARG A 487 50.94 -51.27 -117.52
N LYS A 488 52.04 -51.17 -116.77
CA LYS A 488 53.37 -51.57 -117.26
C LYS A 488 53.44 -53.05 -117.63
N TYR A 489 52.82 -53.94 -116.84
CA TYR A 489 52.73 -55.36 -117.19
C TYR A 489 51.95 -55.54 -118.50
N HIS A 490 50.81 -54.88 -118.66
CA HIS A 490 50.03 -54.91 -119.90
C HIS A 490 50.84 -54.40 -121.10
N GLU A 491 51.53 -53.27 -120.96
CA GLU A 491 52.43 -52.72 -121.99
C GLU A 491 53.54 -53.72 -122.34
N SER A 492 54.25 -54.29 -121.35
CA SER A 492 55.31 -55.28 -121.60
C SER A 492 54.80 -56.59 -122.22
N THR A 493 53.60 -57.04 -121.86
CA THR A 493 52.98 -58.21 -122.49
C THR A 493 52.52 -57.90 -123.90
N ALA A 494 52.03 -56.68 -124.17
CA ALA A 494 51.68 -56.24 -125.51
C ALA A 494 52.93 -56.14 -126.40
N GLU A 495 54.02 -55.56 -125.89
CA GLU A 495 55.32 -55.52 -126.57
C GLU A 495 55.88 -56.93 -126.81
N ALA A 496 55.77 -57.85 -125.84
CA ALA A 496 56.21 -59.23 -126.02
C ALA A 496 55.36 -59.99 -127.06
N VAL A 497 54.05 -59.70 -127.13
CA VAL A 497 53.16 -60.22 -128.18
C VAL A 497 53.53 -59.61 -129.54
N GLU A 498 53.84 -58.32 -129.58
CA GLU A 498 54.23 -57.61 -130.81
C GLU A 498 55.60 -58.07 -131.31
N GLN A 499 56.59 -58.26 -130.43
CA GLN A 499 57.88 -58.87 -130.77
C GLN A 499 57.73 -60.30 -131.26
N ARG A 500 56.83 -61.11 -130.66
CA ARG A 500 56.49 -62.44 -131.18
C ARG A 500 55.80 -62.38 -132.54
N SER A 501 55.01 -61.35 -132.81
CA SER A 501 54.38 -61.13 -134.11
C SER A 501 55.38 -60.65 -135.18
N GLN A 502 56.37 -59.83 -134.81
CA GLN A 502 57.41 -59.34 -135.71
C GLN A 502 58.48 -60.41 -136.00
N ALA A 503 58.79 -61.28 -135.04
CA ALA A 503 59.60 -62.48 -135.29
C ALA A 503 58.89 -63.53 -136.17
N ALA A 504 57.59 -63.36 -136.44
CA ALA A 504 56.78 -64.23 -137.28
C ALA A 504 56.54 -63.66 -138.70
N ALA A 505 57.24 -62.60 -139.12
CA ALA A 505 57.10 -62.02 -140.45
C ALA A 505 58.42 -61.53 -141.05
N PRO A 506 58.73 -61.88 -142.31
CA PRO A 506 58.84 -63.22 -142.91
C PRO A 506 60.27 -63.81 -142.87
#